data_AF-A0A367G4E5-F1
#
_entry.id   AF-A0A367G4E5-F1
#
_cell.length_a   1.000
_cell.length_b   1.000
_cell.length_c   1.000
_cell.angle_alpha   90.00
_cell.angle_beta   90.00
_cell.angle_gamma   90.00
#
_symmetry.space_group_name_H-M   'P 1'
#
loop_
_entity.id
_entity.type
_entity.pdbx_description
1 polymer ?
#
loop_
_entity_poly.entity_id
_entity_poly.type
_entity_poly.pdbx_seq_one_letter_code
_entity_poly.pdbx_strand_id
1 'polypeptide(L)' 'MLEKKIRRYKAMELHREMVRKGQLGAAKLLLRLLRNGRVRLGLDNDSWIVEKACEELGCYIYYDRRGYSATAHL' A
#
# COMPACT_ATOMS: atom_id res chain seq x y z
N MET A 1 16.82 -9.96 0.61
CA MET A 1 15.79 -11.00 0.93
C MET A 1 15.12 -10.77 2.29
N LEU A 2 15.89 -10.47 3.35
CA LEU A 2 15.36 -10.22 4.69
C LEU A 2 14.52 -8.94 4.78
N GLU A 3 14.99 -7.82 4.22
CA GLU A 3 14.28 -6.54 4.21
C GLU A 3 12.88 -6.65 3.59
N LYS A 4 12.76 -7.36 2.47
CA LYS A 4 11.47 -7.62 1.83
C LYS A 4 10.50 -8.41 2.72
N LYS A 5 11.01 -9.38 3.49
CA LYS A 5 10.20 -10.12 4.48
C LYS A 5 9.77 -9.22 5.64
N ILE A 6 10.66 -8.39 6.16
CA ILE A 6 10.35 -7.42 7.23
C ILE A 6 9.30 -6.40 6.74
N ARG A 7 9.46 -5.86 5.53
CA ARG A 7 8.49 -4.93 4.93
C ARG A 7 7.12 -5.58 4.80
N ARG A 8 7.06 -6.81 4.29
CA ARG A 8 5.81 -7.57 4.17
C ARG A 8 5.15 -7.79 5.52
N TYR A 9 5.92 -8.10 6.57
CA TYR A 9 5.40 -8.22 7.93
C TYR A 9 4.81 -6.90 8.44
N LYS A 10 5.53 -5.79 8.30
CA LYS A 10 5.04 -4.46 8.69
C LYS A 10 3.78 -4.07 7.92
N ALA A 11 3.71 -4.37 6.62
CA ALA A 11 2.51 -4.17 5.81
C ALA A 11 1.31 -5.01 6.28
N MET A 12 1.55 -6.22 6.80
CA MET A 12 0.49 -7.05 7.41
C MET A 12 -0.04 -6.44 8.70
N GLU A 13 0.84 -5.88 9.55
CA GLU A 13 0.41 -5.18 10.77
C GLU A 13 -0.40 -3.93 10.46
N LEU A 14 0.05 -3.10 9.51
CA LEU A 14 -0.71 -1.94 9.03
C LEU A 14 -2.08 -2.32 8.48
N HIS A 15 -2.17 -3.42 7.72
CA HIS A 15 -3.46 -3.91 7.23
C HIS A 15 -4.41 -4.24 8.39
N ARG A 16 -3.94 -4.94 9.42
CA ARG A 16 -4.75 -5.25 10.61
C ARG A 16 -5.18 -3.99 11.34
N GLU A 17 -4.29 -3.00 11.45
CA GLU A 17 -4.60 -1.72 12.08
C GLU A 17 -5.67 -0.94 11.32
N MET A 18 -5.57 -0.85 10.00
CA MET A 18 -6.58 -0.21 9.15
C MET A 18 -7.95 -0.86 9.31
N VAL A 19 -8.01 -2.20 9.39
CA VAL A 19 -9.27 -2.93 9.66
C VAL A 19 -9.83 -2.56 11.02
N ARG A 20 -9.01 -2.53 12.07
CA ARG A 20 -9.43 -2.15 13.43
C ARG A 20 -9.96 -0.71 13.49
N LYS A 21 -9.38 0.20 12.71
CA LYS A 21 -9.81 1.62 12.61
C LYS A 21 -11.03 1.83 11.71
N GLY A 22 -11.56 0.79 11.05
CA GLY A 22 -12.69 0.89 10.13
C GLY A 22 -12.33 1.46 8.75
N GLN A 23 -11.04 1.60 8.42
CA GLN A 23 -10.56 2.09 7.12
C GLN A 23 -10.56 0.96 6.07
N LEU A 24 -11.75 0.43 5.77
CA LEU A 24 -11.89 -0.81 4.99
C LEU A 24 -11.45 -0.70 3.53
N GLY A 25 -11.59 0.48 2.91
CA GLY A 25 -11.14 0.74 1.54
C GLY A 25 -9.62 0.67 1.42
N ALA A 26 -8.92 1.46 2.23
CA ALA A 26 -7.46 1.42 2.35
C ALA A 26 -6.95 0.01 2.75
N ALA A 27 -7.59 -0.64 3.72
CA ALA A 27 -7.24 -2.00 4.13
C ALA A 27 -7.32 -3.00 2.97
N LYS A 28 -8.36 -2.90 2.12
CA LYS A 28 -8.54 -3.74 0.94
C LYS A 28 -7.46 -3.51 -0.11
N LEU A 29 -7.04 -2.26 -0.32
CA LEU A 29 -5.93 -1.92 -1.22
C LEU A 29 -4.60 -2.49 -0.70
N LEU A 30 -4.32 -2.35 0.59
CA LEU A 30 -3.11 -2.90 1.20
C LEU A 30 -3.09 -4.43 1.17
N LEU A 31 -4.25 -5.08 1.32
CA LEU A 31 -4.38 -6.53 1.15
C LEU A 31 -4.08 -6.97 -0.30
N ARG A 32 -4.53 -6.20 -1.29
CA ARG A 32 -4.19 -6.45 -2.71
C ARG A 32 -2.69 -6.30 -2.96
N LEU A 33 -2.04 -5.31 -2.36
CA LEU A 33 -0.58 -5.16 -2.42
C LEU A 33 0.13 -6.38 -1.82
N LEU A 34 -0.27 -6.82 -0.64
CA LEU A 34 0.27 -8.03 0.00
C LEU A 34 0.09 -9.27 -0.89
N ARG A 35 -1.10 -9.47 -1.45
CA ARG A 35 -1.41 -10.63 -2.30
C ARG A 35 -0.63 -10.63 -3.61
N ASN A 36 -0.61 -9.51 -4.33
CA ASN A 36 -0.11 -9.44 -5.70
C ASN A 36 1.33 -8.92 -5.81
N GLY A 37 1.90 -8.39 -4.72
CA GLY A 37 3.19 -7.69 -4.72
C GLY A 37 3.15 -6.30 -5.34
N ARG A 38 2.00 -5.87 -5.88
CA ARG A 38 1.76 -4.52 -6.38
C ARG A 38 0.30 -4.11 -6.24
N VAL A 39 0.04 -2.80 -6.19
CA VAL A 39 -1.31 -2.25 -6.25
C VAL A 39 -1.31 -0.93 -7.01
N ARG A 40 -2.36 -0.71 -7.82
CA ARG A 40 -2.60 0.58 -8.46
C ARG A 40 -3.45 1.44 -7.53
N LEU A 41 -3.05 2.70 -7.39
CA LEU A 41 -3.62 3.72 -6.53
C LEU A 41 -4.13 4.86 -7.42
N GLY A 42 -5.35 5.31 -7.15
CA GLY A 42 -5.98 6.45 -7.81
C GLY A 42 -5.80 7.74 -7.01
N LEU A 43 -6.68 8.72 -7.25
CA LEU A 43 -6.69 10.01 -6.57
C LEU A 43 -7.67 10.08 -5.38
N ASP A 44 -8.21 8.94 -4.96
CA ASP A 44 -9.13 8.85 -3.84
C ASP A 44 -8.40 8.78 -2.48
N ASN A 45 -9.14 9.03 -1.41
CA ASN A 45 -8.58 9.10 -0.05
C ASN A 45 -7.99 7.75 0.41
N ASP A 46 -8.60 6.63 0.04
CA ASP A 46 -8.08 5.30 0.40
C ASP A 46 -6.75 5.04 -0.32
N SER A 47 -6.67 5.41 -1.59
CA SER A 47 -5.45 5.34 -2.39
C SER A 47 -4.33 6.18 -1.78
N TRP A 48 -4.63 7.42 -1.36
CA TRP A 48 -3.66 8.30 -0.70
C TRP A 48 -3.15 7.73 0.62
N ILE A 49 -4.03 7.17 1.45
CA ILE A 49 -3.65 6.51 2.72
C ILE A 49 -2.68 5.35 2.45
N VAL A 50 -2.99 4.50 1.46
CA VAL A 50 -2.12 3.37 1.11
C VAL A 50 -0.80 3.82 0.49
N GLU A 51 -0.81 4.89 -0.31
CA GLU A 51 0.41 5.48 -0.86
C GLU A 51 1.35 5.93 0.27
N LYS A 52 0.82 6.70 1.24
CA LYS A 52 1.57 7.12 2.42
C LYS A 52 2.15 5.95 3.21
N ALA A 53 1.34 4.93 3.49
CA ALA A 53 1.81 3.74 4.15
C ALA A 53 2.93 3.03 3.36
N CYS A 54 2.85 3.01 2.03
CA CYS A 54 3.88 2.43 1.17
C CYS A 54 5.17 3.25 1.18
N GLU A 55 5.09 4.59 1.17
CA GLU A 55 6.26 5.47 1.32
C GLU A 55 7.01 5.18 2.64
N GLU A 56 6.28 5.15 3.76
CA GLU A 56 6.85 4.89 5.09
C GLU A 56 7.48 3.50 5.22
N LEU A 57 6.92 2.51 4.51
CA LEU A 57 7.47 1.16 4.43
C LEU A 57 8.68 1.04 3.50
N GLY A 58 9.03 2.10 2.78
CA GLY A 58 10.08 2.11 1.77
C GLY A 58 9.75 1.23 0.56
N CYS A 59 8.47 1.15 0.19
CA CYS A 59 8.04 0.52 -1.06
C CYS A 59 8.51 1.35 -2.26
N TYR A 60 8.69 0.68 -3.41
CA TYR A 60 8.92 1.40 -4.66
C TYR A 60 7.57 1.89 -5.22
N ILE A 61 7.47 3.18 -5.55
CA ILE A 61 6.27 3.79 -6.09
C ILE A 61 6.60 4.38 -7.46
N TYR A 62 5.83 3.97 -8.47
CA TYR A 62 5.89 4.50 -9.82
C TYR A 62 4.64 5.34 -10.10
N TYR A 63 4.82 6.58 -10.51
CA TYR A 63 3.74 7.46 -10.96
C TYR A 63 3.57 7.37 -12.47
N ASP A 64 2.32 7.32 -12.94
CA ASP A 64 2.07 7.41 -14.37
C ASP A 64 2.51 8.78 -14.93
N ARG A 65 2.77 8.83 -16.25
CA ARG A 65 3.26 10.06 -16.92
C ARG A 65 2.33 11.28 -16.79
N ARG A 66 1.04 11.06 -16.52
CA ARG A 66 0.03 12.11 -16.39
C ARG A 66 -0.24 12.47 -14.93
N GLY A 67 0.35 11.75 -13.96
CA GLY A 67 0.16 11.95 -12.53
C GLY A 67 -1.20 11.52 -11.99
N TYR A 68 -2.01 10.77 -12.75
CA TYR A 68 -3.38 10.41 -12.33
C TYR A 68 -3.47 9.12 -11.53
N SER A 69 -2.41 8.31 -11.55
CA SER A 69 -2.33 7.08 -10.79
C SER A 69 -0.91 6.75 -10.40
N ALA A 70 -0.76 6.11 -9.25
CA ALA A 70 0.48 5.54 -8.76
C ALA A 70 0.39 4.01 -8.74
N THR A 71 1.52 3.34 -8.84
CA THR A 71 1.64 1.89 -8.64
C THR A 71 2.70 1.64 -7.58
N ALA A 72 2.27 1.11 -6.43
CA ALA A 72 3.16 0.72 -5.35
C ALA A 72 3.57 -0.75 -5.50
N HIS A 73 4.83 -1.04 -5.21
CA HIS A 73 5.46 -2.35 -5.27
C HIS A 73 6.07 -2.74 -3.92
N LEU A 74 5.74 -3.94 -3.45
CA LEU A 74 6.15 -4.48 -2.15
C LEU A 74 7.50 -5.21 -2.19
#